data_AF-A0AAX3JPP7-F1
#
_entry.id   AF-A0AAX3JPP7-F1
#
_cell.length_a   1.000
_cell.length_b   1.000
_cell.length_c   1.000
_cell.angle_alpha   90.00
_cell.angle_beta   90.00
_cell.angle_gamma   90.00
#
_symmetry.space_group_name_H-M   'P 1'
#
loop_
_entity.id
_entity.type
_entity.pdbx_description
1 polymer ?
#
loop_
_entity_poly.entity_id
_entity_poly.type
_entity_poly.pdbx_seq_one_letter_code
_entity_poly.pdbx_strand_id
1 'polypeptide(L)'
;MGLPQPVITRQMVLSELIKAGINQEIAEDLAYRYYKNELTHKDIEYLKENFDIKLEKVQDSLNNKIDNVRNELKSDIEKVESNLKFEIEKVDAGLKAEIKELDNKIDNIENNLNNKIENVRTELKSDIASVSNEVALVRKDMDLVRKDMEINKMELNSQLIKITSKLESSFKLHYWMFGTVITLFVGIFLTLIFK
;
A
#
# COMPACT_ATOMS: atom_id res chain seq x y z
N MET A 1 11.32 -70.49 -55.90
CA MET A 1 12.23 -70.37 -57.07
C MET A 1 11.36 -70.37 -58.31
N GLY A 2 11.34 -69.27 -59.07
CA GLY A 2 10.63 -69.23 -60.35
C GLY A 2 11.32 -70.16 -61.36
N LEU A 3 10.54 -70.88 -62.15
CA LEU A 3 11.03 -71.70 -63.25
C LEU A 3 11.86 -70.84 -64.23
N PRO A 4 12.93 -71.37 -64.86
CA PRO A 4 13.68 -70.64 -65.86
C PRO A 4 12.75 -70.27 -67.02
N GLN A 5 12.49 -68.97 -67.19
CA GLN A 5 11.73 -68.50 -68.33
C GLN A 5 12.62 -68.59 -69.59
N PRO A 6 12.09 -69.11 -70.70
CA PRO A 6 12.84 -69.16 -71.95
C PRO A 6 13.22 -67.74 -72.39
N VAL A 7 14.51 -67.51 -72.66
CA VAL A 7 14.99 -66.21 -73.15
C VAL A 7 14.55 -66.06 -74.59
N ILE A 8 13.56 -65.21 -74.83
CA ILE A 8 13.09 -64.89 -76.17
C ILE A 8 14.12 -63.97 -76.85
N THR A 9 14.76 -64.46 -77.90
CA THR A 9 15.75 -63.68 -78.67
C THR A 9 15.08 -62.85 -79.76
N ARG A 10 15.71 -61.75 -80.20
CA ARG A 10 15.24 -60.94 -81.35
C ARG A 10 14.94 -61.80 -82.58
N GLN A 11 15.81 -62.78 -82.86
CA GLN A 11 15.67 -63.65 -84.03
C GLN A 11 14.44 -64.57 -83.92
N MET A 12 14.13 -65.06 -82.72
CA MET A 12 12.93 -65.86 -82.48
C MET A 12 11.67 -65.04 -82.78
N VAL A 13 11.59 -63.82 -82.26
CA VAL A 13 10.45 -62.91 -82.50
C VAL A 13 10.34 -62.54 -83.98
N LEU A 14 11.45 -62.19 -84.62
CA LEU A 14 11.50 -61.88 -86.05
C LEU A 14 10.96 -63.05 -86.89
N SER A 15 11.42 -64.27 -86.62
CA SER A 15 10.99 -65.46 -87.36
C SER A 15 9.49 -65.75 -87.21
N GLU A 16 8.93 -65.53 -86.01
CA GLU A 16 7.50 -65.73 -85.77
C GLU A 16 6.65 -64.62 -86.43
N LEU A 17 7.11 -63.37 -86.43
CA LEU A 17 6.42 -62.27 -87.10
C LEU A 17 6.37 -62.45 -88.62
N ILE A 18 7.46 -62.92 -89.24
CA ILE A 18 7.51 -63.25 -90.68
C ILE A 18 6.58 -64.42 -91.00
N LYS A 19 6.57 -65.48 -90.17
CA LYS A 19 5.64 -66.63 -90.31
C LYS A 19 4.17 -66.19 -90.22
N ALA A 20 3.87 -65.18 -89.41
CA ALA A 20 2.54 -64.60 -89.30
C ALA A 20 2.15 -63.71 -90.51
N GLY A 21 3.02 -63.59 -91.52
CA GLY A 21 2.75 -62.84 -92.75
C GLY A 21 3.03 -61.34 -92.65
N ILE A 22 3.73 -60.88 -91.60
CA ILE A 22 4.14 -59.48 -91.48
C ILE A 22 5.31 -59.23 -92.45
N ASN A 23 5.29 -58.09 -93.13
CA ASN A 23 6.37 -57.66 -94.01
C ASN A 23 7.73 -57.66 -93.27
N GLN A 24 8.79 -58.14 -93.93
CA GLN A 24 10.14 -58.28 -93.37
C GLN A 24 10.63 -57.01 -92.65
N GLU A 25 10.47 -55.83 -93.24
CA GLU A 25 10.93 -54.57 -92.66
C GLU A 25 10.15 -54.23 -91.38
N ILE A 26 8.84 -54.45 -91.40
CA ILE A 26 7.96 -54.23 -90.25
C ILE A 26 8.26 -55.25 -89.13
N ALA A 27 8.52 -56.51 -89.50
CA ALA A 27 8.87 -57.57 -88.57
C ALA A 27 10.23 -57.33 -87.90
N GLU A 28 11.21 -56.81 -88.64
CA GLU A 28 12.53 -56.43 -88.10
C GLU A 28 12.45 -55.30 -87.08
N ASP A 29 11.64 -54.26 -87.36
CA ASP A 29 11.38 -53.15 -86.46
C ASP A 29 10.64 -53.62 -85.19
N LEU A 30 9.55 -54.37 -85.33
CA LEU A 30 8.79 -54.91 -84.19
C LEU A 30 9.62 -55.84 -83.30
N ALA A 31 10.41 -56.75 -83.89
CA ALA A 31 11.28 -57.65 -83.14
C ALA A 31 12.40 -56.89 -82.42
N TYR A 32 12.93 -55.82 -83.02
CA TYR A 32 13.91 -54.95 -82.39
C TYR A 32 13.31 -54.22 -81.18
N ARG A 33 12.14 -53.58 -81.36
CA ARG A 33 11.40 -52.88 -80.28
C ARG A 33 11.06 -53.81 -79.11
N TYR A 34 10.62 -55.03 -79.41
CA TYR A 34 10.36 -56.06 -78.40
C TYR A 34 11.62 -56.44 -77.65
N TYR A 35 12.71 -56.78 -78.36
CA TYR A 35 13.97 -57.19 -77.72
C TYR A 35 14.60 -56.07 -76.87
N LYS A 36 14.40 -54.81 -77.26
CA LYS A 36 14.85 -53.63 -76.51
C LYS A 36 13.87 -53.15 -75.44
N ASN A 37 12.70 -53.79 -75.30
CA ASN A 37 11.64 -53.38 -74.37
C ASN A 37 11.27 -51.90 -74.49
N GLU A 38 11.30 -51.34 -75.71
CA GLU A 38 11.07 -49.91 -75.93
C GLU A 38 9.68 -49.47 -75.46
N LEU A 39 8.68 -50.35 -75.56
CA LEU A 39 7.32 -50.08 -75.08
C LEU A 39 7.26 -50.01 -73.54
N THR A 40 7.88 -50.98 -72.86
CA THR A 40 7.97 -51.02 -71.38
C THR A 40 8.71 -49.80 -70.82
N HIS A 41 9.77 -49.34 -71.49
CA HIS A 41 10.51 -48.16 -71.05
C HIS A 41 9.64 -46.90 -71.13
N LYS A 42 8.89 -46.73 -72.22
CA LYS A 42 7.95 -45.61 -72.39
C LYS A 42 6.84 -45.64 -71.33
N ASP A 43 6.30 -46.81 -71.01
CA ASP A 43 5.27 -46.93 -69.97
C ASP A 43 5.82 -46.55 -68.58
N ILE A 44 7.05 -46.97 -68.25
CA ILE A 44 7.71 -46.59 -66.99
C ILE A 44 7.99 -45.09 -66.93
N GLU A 45 8.48 -44.51 -68.02
CA GLU A 45 8.71 -43.06 -68.14
C GLU A 45 7.40 -42.28 -67.91
N TYR A 46 6.32 -42.68 -68.58
CA TYR A 46 4.99 -42.09 -68.40
C TYR A 46 4.48 -42.23 -66.96
N LEU A 47 4.67 -43.40 -66.32
CA LEU A 47 4.29 -43.59 -64.92
C LEU A 47 5.09 -42.68 -64.00
N LYS A 48 6.41 -42.61 -64.21
CA LYS A 48 7.31 -41.76 -63.42
C LYS A 48 6.88 -40.29 -63.51
N GLU A 49 6.68 -39.76 -64.73
CA GLU A 49 6.21 -38.39 -64.93
C GLU A 49 4.87 -38.13 -64.21
N ASN A 50 3.91 -39.05 -64.32
CA ASN A 50 2.64 -38.91 -63.63
C ASN A 50 2.78 -38.94 -62.10
N PHE A 51 3.67 -39.77 -61.57
CA PHE A 51 3.94 -39.81 -60.13
C PHE A 51 4.62 -38.53 -59.65
N ASP A 52 5.61 -38.03 -60.38
CA ASP A 52 6.31 -36.79 -60.05
C ASP A 52 5.33 -35.60 -60.03
N ILE A 53 4.46 -35.49 -61.05
CA ILE A 53 3.40 -34.47 -61.10
C ILE A 53 2.42 -34.59 -59.92
N LYS A 54 2.02 -35.82 -59.55
CA LYS A 54 1.11 -36.01 -58.40
C LYS A 54 1.78 -35.65 -57.08
N LEU A 55 3.06 -35.98 -56.92
CA LEU A 55 3.83 -35.64 -55.72
C LEU A 55 3.98 -34.12 -55.59
N GLU A 56 4.30 -33.43 -56.68
CA GLU A 56 4.39 -31.96 -56.72
C GLU A 56 3.05 -31.32 -56.30
N LYS A 57 1.93 -31.76 -56.87
CA LYS A 57 0.60 -31.25 -56.50
C LYS A 57 0.24 -31.50 -55.04
N VAL A 58 0.62 -32.65 -54.48
CA VAL A 58 0.40 -32.95 -53.06
C VAL A 58 1.26 -32.03 -52.19
N GLN A 59 2.53 -31.84 -52.55
CA GLN A 59 3.44 -30.95 -51.85
C GLN A 59 2.92 -29.51 -51.84
N ASP A 60 2.49 -28.99 -52.99
CA ASP A 60 1.92 -27.64 -53.11
C ASP A 60 0.63 -27.50 -52.29
N SER A 61 -0.25 -28.50 -52.31
CA SER A 61 -1.47 -28.49 -51.50
C SER A 61 -1.17 -28.45 -50.00
N LEU A 62 -0.17 -29.22 -49.55
CA LEU A 62 0.25 -29.24 -48.15
C LEU A 62 0.91 -27.91 -47.75
N ASN A 63 1.80 -27.37 -48.58
CA ASN A 63 2.43 -26.07 -48.32
C ASN A 63 1.39 -24.96 -48.19
N ASN A 64 0.43 -24.90 -49.11
CA ASN A 64 -0.68 -23.94 -49.05
C ASN A 64 -1.50 -24.08 -47.77
N LYS A 65 -1.82 -25.31 -47.34
CA LYS A 65 -2.54 -25.55 -46.09
C LYS A 65 -1.73 -25.11 -44.87
N ILE A 66 -0.44 -25.40 -44.85
CA ILE A 66 0.46 -25.00 -43.76
C ILE A 66 0.55 -23.48 -43.67
N ASP A 67 0.68 -22.79 -44.81
CA ASP A 67 0.79 -21.33 -44.83
C ASP A 67 -0.53 -20.66 -44.42
N ASN A 68 -1.68 -21.20 -44.81
CA ASN A 68 -2.97 -20.73 -44.34
C ASN A 68 -3.10 -20.84 -42.81
N VAL A 69 -2.80 -22.03 -42.25
CA VAL A 69 -2.84 -22.25 -40.78
C VAL A 69 -1.86 -21.32 -40.06
N ARG A 70 -0.65 -21.12 -40.60
CA ARG A 70 0.33 -20.18 -40.02
C ARG A 70 -0.20 -18.75 -39.98
N ASN A 71 -0.85 -18.30 -41.06
CA ASN A 71 -1.40 -16.96 -41.15
C ASN A 71 -2.60 -16.77 -40.19
N GLU A 72 -3.48 -17.75 -40.08
CA GLU A 72 -4.59 -17.74 -39.11
C GLU A 72 -4.06 -17.66 -37.68
N LEU A 73 -3.13 -18.54 -37.30
CA LEU A 73 -2.53 -18.54 -35.96
C LEU A 73 -1.79 -17.23 -35.67
N LYS A 74 -1.08 -16.66 -36.64
CA LYS A 74 -0.43 -15.35 -36.47
C LYS A 74 -1.45 -14.26 -36.18
N SER A 75 -2.56 -14.23 -36.91
CA SER A 75 -3.62 -13.25 -36.69
C SER A 75 -4.30 -13.42 -35.32
N ASP A 76 -4.54 -14.65 -34.90
CA ASP A 76 -5.10 -14.95 -33.57
C ASP A 76 -4.16 -14.52 -32.44
N ILE A 77 -2.85 -14.77 -32.59
CA ILE A 77 -1.83 -14.33 -31.63
C ILE A 77 -1.83 -12.80 -31.52
N GLU A 78 -1.77 -12.08 -32.65
CA GLU A 78 -1.79 -10.61 -32.66
C GLU A 78 -3.06 -10.05 -31.98
N LYS A 79 -4.21 -10.70 -32.19
CA LYS A 79 -5.47 -10.32 -31.55
C LYS A 79 -5.44 -10.55 -30.03
N VAL A 80 -4.91 -11.69 -29.59
CA VAL A 80 -4.76 -12.00 -28.15
C VAL A 80 -3.79 -11.03 -27.49
N GLU A 81 -2.64 -10.74 -28.10
CA GLU A 81 -1.67 -9.77 -27.58
C GLU A 81 -2.26 -8.37 -27.44
N SER A 82 -3.00 -7.91 -28.45
CA SER A 82 -3.68 -6.62 -28.43
C SER A 82 -4.72 -6.54 -27.31
N ASN A 83 -5.55 -7.58 -27.15
CA ASN A 83 -6.56 -7.64 -26.09
C ASN A 83 -5.93 -7.66 -24.70
N LEU A 84 -4.87 -8.46 -24.49
CA LEU A 84 -4.16 -8.51 -23.21
C LEU A 84 -3.53 -7.17 -22.86
N LYS A 85 -2.91 -6.50 -23.84
CA LYS A 85 -2.36 -5.16 -23.64
C LYS A 85 -3.44 -4.17 -23.22
N PHE A 86 -4.60 -4.17 -23.88
CA PHE A 86 -5.71 -3.30 -23.55
C PHE A 86 -6.25 -3.54 -22.14
N GLU A 87 -6.45 -4.79 -21.74
CA GLU A 87 -6.92 -5.12 -20.39
C GLU A 87 -5.89 -4.72 -19.31
N ILE A 88 -4.59 -4.90 -19.57
CA ILE A 88 -3.53 -4.42 -18.67
C ILE A 88 -3.57 -2.90 -18.52
N GLU A 89 -3.70 -2.15 -19.61
CA GLU A 89 -3.79 -0.69 -19.58
C GLU A 89 -5.02 -0.20 -18.80
N LYS A 90 -6.16 -0.90 -18.96
CA LYS A 90 -7.40 -0.60 -18.23
C LYS A 90 -7.26 -0.85 -16.72
N VAL A 91 -6.64 -1.97 -16.33
CA VAL A 91 -6.37 -2.28 -14.92
C VAL A 91 -5.41 -1.26 -14.32
N ASP A 92 -4.32 -0.91 -15.01
CA ASP A 92 -3.36 0.10 -14.55
C ASP A 92 -4.02 1.48 -14.35
N ALA A 93 -4.86 1.90 -15.30
CA ALA A 93 -5.64 3.14 -15.18
C ALA A 93 -6.61 3.12 -13.99
N GLY A 94 -7.30 1.98 -13.77
CA GLY A 94 -8.20 1.79 -12.63
C GLY A 94 -7.48 1.90 -11.29
N LEU A 95 -6.36 1.18 -11.14
CA LEU A 95 -5.55 1.21 -9.92
C LEU A 95 -4.99 2.61 -9.64
N LYS A 96 -4.51 3.33 -10.66
CA LYS A 96 -4.06 4.73 -10.51
C LYS A 96 -5.18 5.66 -10.02
N ALA A 97 -6.41 5.46 -10.49
CA ALA A 97 -7.56 6.24 -10.05
C ALA A 97 -7.91 5.95 -8.58
N GLU A 98 -7.94 4.68 -8.19
CA GLU A 98 -8.21 4.27 -6.81
C GLU A 98 -7.15 4.78 -5.82
N ILE A 99 -5.87 4.70 -6.18
CA ILE A 99 -4.77 5.24 -5.36
C ILE A 99 -4.97 6.75 -5.14
N LYS A 100 -5.26 7.50 -6.21
CA LYS A 100 -5.50 8.94 -6.12
C LYS A 100 -6.71 9.28 -5.24
N GLU A 101 -7.77 8.47 -5.29
CA GLU A 101 -8.93 8.66 -4.41
C GLU A 101 -8.57 8.41 -2.94
N LEU A 102 -7.76 7.40 -2.65
CA LEU A 102 -7.26 7.12 -1.31
C LEU A 102 -6.37 8.25 -0.79
N ASP A 103 -5.45 8.78 -1.60
CA ASP A 103 -4.61 9.93 -1.23
C ASP A 103 -5.48 11.14 -0.84
N ASN A 104 -6.49 11.48 -1.64
CA ASN A 104 -7.42 12.56 -1.31
C ASN A 104 -8.19 12.32 0.00
N LYS A 105 -8.58 11.05 0.28
CA LYS A 105 -9.26 10.69 1.54
C LYS A 105 -8.31 10.85 2.73
N ILE A 106 -7.05 10.46 2.59
CA ILE A 106 -6.00 10.63 3.61
C ILE A 106 -5.79 12.11 3.89
N ASP A 107 -5.57 12.93 2.85
CA ASP A 107 -5.39 14.38 2.98
C ASP A 107 -6.56 15.06 3.70
N ASN A 108 -7.79 14.65 3.38
CA ASN A 108 -8.98 15.21 4.04
C ASN A 108 -9.05 14.81 5.52
N ILE A 109 -8.70 13.57 5.87
CA ILE A 109 -8.65 13.11 7.27
C ILE A 109 -7.57 13.87 8.03
N GLU A 110 -6.37 14.02 7.45
CA GLU A 110 -5.26 14.74 8.07
C GLU A 110 -5.64 16.20 8.35
N ASN A 111 -6.22 16.90 7.37
CA ASN A 111 -6.69 18.27 7.54
C ASN A 111 -7.76 18.39 8.63
N ASN A 112 -8.72 17.46 8.69
CA ASN A 112 -9.76 17.47 9.72
C ASN A 112 -9.18 17.24 11.12
N LEU A 113 -8.24 16.31 11.26
CA LEU A 113 -7.54 16.05 12.53
C LEU A 113 -6.71 17.25 12.96
N ASN A 114 -5.95 17.87 12.05
CA ASN A 114 -5.18 19.09 12.36
C ASN A 114 -6.08 20.22 12.86
N ASN A 115 -7.22 20.45 12.21
CA ASN A 115 -8.20 21.44 12.66
C ASN A 115 -8.77 21.13 14.04
N LYS A 116 -9.12 19.86 14.31
CA LYS A 116 -9.61 19.44 15.64
C LYS A 116 -8.56 19.63 16.73
N ILE A 117 -7.30 19.29 16.44
CA ILE A 117 -6.18 19.47 17.37
C ILE A 117 -5.98 20.95 17.68
N GLU A 118 -6.02 21.83 16.67
CA GLU A 118 -5.86 23.27 16.88
C GLU A 118 -7.02 23.87 17.68
N ASN A 119 -8.26 23.43 17.41
CA ASN A 119 -9.43 23.84 18.21
C ASN A 119 -9.25 23.44 19.69
N VAL A 120 -8.92 22.18 19.99
CA VAL A 120 -8.68 21.73 21.37
C VAL A 120 -7.52 22.51 22.01
N ARG A 121 -6.44 22.78 21.25
CA ARG A 121 -5.30 23.54 21.75
C ARG A 121 -5.69 24.98 22.11
N THR A 122 -6.51 25.62 21.29
CA THR A 122 -6.96 27.01 21.52
C THR A 122 -7.92 27.09 22.71
N GLU A 123 -8.86 26.15 22.84
CA GLU A 123 -9.75 26.02 23.99
C GLU A 123 -8.96 25.85 25.29
N LEU A 124 -8.04 24.87 25.35
CA LEU A 124 -7.19 24.64 26.52
C LEU A 124 -6.33 25.85 26.88
N LYS A 125 -5.81 26.58 25.88
CA LYS A 125 -5.05 27.81 26.12
C LYS A 125 -5.92 28.89 26.75
N SER A 126 -7.19 29.00 26.34
CA SER A 126 -8.15 29.93 26.91
C SER A 126 -8.48 29.56 28.36
N ASP A 127 -8.79 28.29 28.62
CA ASP A 127 -9.09 27.79 29.97
C ASP A 127 -7.91 28.01 30.93
N ILE A 128 -6.69 27.69 30.50
CA ILE A 128 -5.47 27.93 31.30
C ILE A 128 -5.30 29.42 31.61
N ALA A 129 -5.55 30.31 30.65
CA ALA A 129 -5.45 31.75 30.86
C ALA A 129 -6.52 32.24 31.87
N SER A 130 -7.75 31.72 31.77
CA SER A 130 -8.84 32.02 32.71
C SER A 130 -8.48 31.61 34.14
N VAL A 131 -8.07 30.35 34.33
CA VAL A 131 -7.63 29.83 35.64
C VAL A 131 -6.43 30.62 36.19
N SER A 132 -5.48 30.98 35.33
CA SER A 132 -4.33 31.79 35.73
C SER A 132 -4.75 33.17 36.27
N ASN A 133 -5.76 33.79 35.66
CA ASN A 133 -6.33 35.05 36.12
C ASN A 133 -7.07 34.88 37.47
N GLU A 134 -7.90 33.85 37.61
CA GLU A 134 -8.59 33.55 38.87
C GLU A 134 -7.60 33.33 40.02
N VAL A 135 -6.54 32.55 39.79
CA VAL A 135 -5.47 32.34 40.78
C VAL A 135 -4.77 33.65 41.15
N ALA A 136 -4.53 34.55 40.18
CA ALA A 136 -3.93 35.85 40.46
C ALA A 136 -4.84 36.73 41.34
N LEU A 137 -6.15 36.71 41.12
CA LEU A 137 -7.13 37.41 41.94
C LEU A 137 -7.17 36.84 43.37
N VAL A 138 -7.24 35.51 43.52
CA VAL A 138 -7.21 34.85 44.83
C VAL A 138 -5.93 35.20 45.60
N ARG A 139 -4.77 35.22 44.94
CA ARG A 139 -3.51 35.64 45.57
C ARG A 139 -3.57 37.08 46.09
N LYS A 140 -4.16 38.00 45.31
CA LYS A 140 -4.36 39.39 45.72
C LYS A 140 -5.29 39.49 46.94
N ASP A 141 -6.40 38.75 46.95
CA ASP A 141 -7.33 38.73 48.08
C ASP A 141 -6.67 38.17 49.34
N MET A 142 -5.86 37.11 49.21
CA MET A 142 -5.06 36.56 50.31
C MET A 142 -4.07 37.57 50.88
N ASP A 143 -3.42 38.38 50.03
CA ASP A 143 -2.48 39.41 50.48
C ASP A 143 -3.20 40.54 51.25
N LEU A 144 -4.41 40.93 50.82
CA LEU A 144 -5.26 41.88 51.54
C LEU A 144 -5.66 41.33 52.91
N VAL A 145 -6.15 40.09 52.97
CA VAL A 145 -6.50 39.42 54.24
C VAL A 145 -5.30 39.33 55.17
N ARG A 146 -4.10 39.02 54.64
CA ARG A 146 -2.86 39.00 55.45
C ARG A 146 -2.58 40.37 56.06
N LYS A 147 -2.71 41.45 55.28
CA LYS A 147 -2.51 42.83 55.75
C LYS A 147 -3.53 43.21 56.83
N ASP A 148 -4.79 42.87 56.64
CA ASP A 148 -5.85 43.15 57.63
C ASP A 148 -5.60 42.40 58.95
N MET A 149 -5.14 41.14 58.88
CA MET A 149 -4.73 40.39 60.08
C MET A 149 -3.53 41.02 60.79
N GLU A 150 -2.53 41.53 60.05
CA GLU A 150 -1.40 42.25 60.64
C GLU A 150 -1.84 43.53 61.37
N ILE A 151 -2.73 44.31 60.76
CA ILE A 151 -3.32 45.51 61.37
C ILE A 151 -4.10 45.15 62.64
N ASN A 152 -4.98 44.14 62.57
CA ASN A 152 -5.75 43.68 63.73
C ASN A 152 -4.85 43.20 64.87
N LYS A 153 -3.75 42.51 64.55
CA LYS A 153 -2.75 42.07 65.53
C LYS A 153 -2.06 43.28 66.19
N MET A 154 -1.69 44.31 65.43
CA MET A 154 -1.11 45.54 65.98
C MET A 154 -2.08 46.28 66.90
N GLU A 155 -3.34 46.41 66.50
CA GLU A 155 -4.40 47.05 67.30
C GLU A 155 -4.64 46.30 68.61
N LEU A 156 -4.79 44.97 68.55
CA LEU A 156 -4.94 44.14 69.75
C LEU A 156 -3.75 44.27 70.71
N ASN A 157 -2.51 44.28 70.17
CA ASN A 157 -1.31 44.49 70.97
C ASN A 157 -1.31 45.87 71.64
N SER A 158 -1.69 46.92 70.92
CA SER A 158 -1.81 48.29 71.45
C SER A 158 -2.83 48.35 72.60
N GLN A 159 -4.01 47.74 72.41
CA GLN A 159 -5.05 47.65 73.44
C GLN A 159 -4.55 46.90 74.68
N LEU A 160 -3.83 45.78 74.51
CA LEU A 160 -3.26 45.01 75.60
C LEU A 160 -2.22 45.82 76.39
N ILE A 161 -1.34 46.56 75.71
CA ILE A 161 -0.37 47.47 76.36
C ILE A 161 -1.10 48.56 77.17
N LYS A 162 -2.18 49.14 76.62
CA LYS A 162 -2.98 50.16 77.30
C LYS A 162 -3.68 49.62 78.55
N ILE A 163 -4.23 48.41 78.49
CA ILE A 163 -4.84 47.74 79.64
C ILE A 163 -3.78 47.45 80.70
N THR A 164 -2.63 46.92 80.29
CA THR A 164 -1.52 46.56 81.19
C THR A 164 -1.00 47.79 81.93
N SER A 165 -0.78 48.91 81.23
CA SER A 165 -0.32 50.16 81.86
C SER A 165 -1.37 50.78 82.81
N LYS A 166 -2.67 50.70 82.46
CA LYS A 166 -3.76 51.14 83.35
C LYS A 166 -3.83 50.28 84.63
N LEU A 167 -3.65 48.97 84.50
CA LEU A 167 -3.62 48.05 85.64
C LEU A 167 -2.39 48.32 86.54
N GLU A 168 -1.22 48.49 85.95
CA GLU A 168 0.03 48.77 86.67
C GLU A 168 -0.03 50.09 87.44
N SER A 169 -0.52 51.16 86.82
CA SER A 169 -0.73 52.46 87.48
C SER A 169 -1.76 52.38 88.62
N SER A 170 -2.87 51.67 88.43
CA SER A 170 -3.84 51.41 89.48
C SER A 170 -3.21 50.67 90.66
N PHE A 171 -2.46 49.60 90.41
CA PHE A 171 -1.78 48.87 91.48
C PHE A 171 -0.73 49.73 92.19
N LYS A 172 0.07 50.52 91.48
CA LYS A 172 1.00 51.47 92.11
C LYS A 172 0.30 52.41 93.07
N LEU A 173 -0.86 52.95 92.69
CA LEU A 173 -1.67 53.81 93.56
C LEU A 173 -2.18 53.03 94.79
N HIS A 174 -2.70 51.81 94.60
CA HIS A 174 -3.17 50.98 95.72
C HIS A 174 -2.04 50.59 96.67
N TYR A 175 -0.88 50.17 96.16
CA TYR A 175 0.30 49.89 96.99
C TYR A 175 0.74 51.11 97.79
N TRP A 176 0.75 52.30 97.16
CA TRP A 176 1.04 53.55 97.85
C TRP A 176 0.04 53.85 98.97
N MET A 177 -1.28 53.72 98.70
CA MET A 177 -2.33 53.90 99.69
C MET A 177 -2.27 52.88 100.83
N PHE A 178 -2.05 51.59 100.55
CA PHE A 178 -1.88 50.58 101.59
C PHE A 178 -0.64 50.85 102.44
N GLY A 179 0.45 51.35 101.83
CA GLY A 179 1.63 51.78 102.57
C GLY A 179 1.32 52.85 103.61
N THR A 180 0.56 53.89 103.26
CA THR A 180 0.17 54.94 104.22
C THR A 180 -0.80 54.44 105.29
N VAL A 181 -1.73 53.56 104.93
CA VAL A 181 -2.66 52.93 105.87
C VAL A 181 -1.89 52.05 106.87
N ILE A 182 -0.96 51.21 106.40
CA ILE A 182 -0.13 50.35 107.26
C ILE A 182 0.73 51.20 108.21
N THR A 183 1.40 52.25 107.72
CA THR A 183 2.24 53.10 108.58
C THR A 183 1.45 53.84 109.65
N LEU A 184 0.25 54.33 109.32
CA LEU A 184 -0.68 54.91 110.29
C LEU A 184 -1.09 53.90 111.37
N PHE A 185 -1.49 52.69 110.98
CA PHE A 185 -1.86 51.64 111.94
C PHE A 185 -0.70 51.25 112.85
N VAL A 186 0.52 51.06 112.31
CA VAL A 186 1.72 50.75 113.10
C VAL A 186 2.05 51.89 114.08
N GLY A 187 1.97 53.15 113.64
CA GLY A 187 2.21 54.30 114.50
C GLY A 187 1.22 54.40 115.67
N ILE A 188 -0.07 54.16 115.42
CA ILE A 188 -1.11 54.12 116.46
C ILE A 188 -0.82 52.98 117.46
N PHE A 189 -0.52 51.77 116.98
CA PHE A 189 -0.20 50.62 117.83
C PHE A 189 1.04 50.87 118.71
N LEU A 190 2.12 51.43 118.15
CA LEU A 190 3.32 51.79 118.93
C LEU A 190 3.00 52.81 120.02
N THR A 191 2.21 53.85 119.69
CA THR A 191 1.81 54.87 120.67
C THR A 191 0.96 54.29 121.80
N LEU A 192 0.14 53.26 121.52
CA LEU A 192 -0.66 52.56 122.52
C LEU A 192 0.16 51.60 123.40
N ILE A 193 1.25 51.01 122.88
CA ILE A 193 2.11 50.06 123.63
C ILE A 193 3.10 50.77 124.55
N PHE A 194 3.62 51.93 124.17
CA PHE A 194 4.65 52.68 124.92
C PHE A 194 4.08 53.77 125.85
N LYS A 195 2.79 53.69 126.19
CA LYS A 195 2.08 54.58 127.12
C LYS A 195 1.64 53.79 128.35
#